data_AF-I1LHR3-F1
#
_entry.id   AF-I1LHR3-F1
#
_cell.length_a   1.000
_cell.length_b   1.000
_cell.length_c   1.000
_cell.angle_alpha   90.00
_cell.angle_beta   90.00
_cell.angle_gamma   90.00
#
_symmetry.space_group_name_H-M   'P 1'
#
loop_
_entity.id
_entity.type
_entity.pdbx_description
1 polymer ?
#
loop_
_entity_poly.entity_id
_entity_poly.type
_entity_poly.pdbx_seq_one_letter_code
_entity_poly.pdbx_strand_id
1 'polypeptide(L)'
;MQEYSKPCSIHFWLLNFLQVPIAVSVTLFEAIGLYKGTRVIASKGKEVTNWKIHQICLYCSTGIMAGMVGGLLGLGGGFILGPLFLELGIPPQVASATSTFAMVFSSSMSVVQYYLLDRFPVPYASYFALVATIAAFTGQHVVRKVIVVLGRASIIIFILALTIFISAISLGGVGIENIIEKIESHEYMGFEDLCALS
;
A
#
# COMPACT_ATOMS: atom_id res chain seq x y z
N MET A 1 38.75 6.43 4.72
CA MET A 1 37.53 5.99 5.42
C MET A 1 36.93 7.21 6.10
N GLN A 2 35.96 7.84 5.46
CA GLN A 2 35.00 8.75 6.10
C GLN A 2 33.83 8.89 5.13
N GLU A 3 33.00 7.85 5.15
CA GLU A 3 31.67 7.84 4.54
C GLU A 3 30.80 8.81 5.34
N TYR A 4 30.91 10.11 5.04
CA TYR A 4 29.86 11.04 5.38
C TYR A 4 28.75 10.83 4.36
N SER A 5 27.88 9.84 4.62
CA SER A 5 26.51 9.93 4.14
C SER A 5 26.03 11.32 4.52
N LYS A 6 25.81 12.20 3.52
CA LYS A 6 25.27 13.53 3.78
C LYS A 6 24.03 13.31 4.65
N PRO A 7 23.93 13.93 5.85
CA PRO A 7 22.71 13.82 6.60
C PRO A 7 21.60 14.37 5.69
N CYS A 8 20.61 13.52 5.37
CA CYS A 8 19.44 13.91 4.62
C CYS A 8 18.93 15.26 5.13
N SER A 9 18.59 16.18 4.21
CA SER A 9 18.15 17.54 4.56
C SER A 9 17.11 17.50 5.69
N ILE A 10 17.20 18.44 6.62
CA ILE A 10 16.27 18.58 7.76
C ILE A 10 14.81 18.53 7.28
N HIS A 11 14.54 18.94 6.04
CA HIS A 11 13.24 18.83 5.38
C HIS A 11 12.71 17.38 5.26
N PHE A 12 13.55 16.41 4.86
CA PHE A 12 13.16 15.00 4.76
C PHE A 12 12.82 14.41 6.13
N TRP A 13 13.62 14.74 7.15
CA TRP A 13 13.37 14.32 8.52
C TRP A 13 12.14 14.99 9.11
N LEU A 14 11.93 16.29 8.88
CA LEU A 14 10.73 17.01 9.31
C LEU A 14 9.46 16.42 8.67
N LEU A 15 9.49 16.08 7.38
CA LEU A 15 8.36 15.47 6.68
C LEU A 15 8.10 14.03 7.19
N ASN A 16 9.14 13.23 7.44
CA ASN A 16 8.99 11.91 8.08
C ASN A 16 8.51 12.02 9.55
N PHE A 17 8.96 13.01 10.31
CA PHE A 17 8.52 13.21 11.68
C PHE A 17 7.09 13.76 11.76
N LEU A 18 6.65 14.60 10.82
CA LEU A 18 5.25 15.03 10.72
C LEU A 18 4.30 13.85 10.50
N GLN A 19 4.82 12.81 9.87
CA GLN A 19 4.11 11.61 9.44
C GLN A 19 3.92 10.61 10.61
N VAL A 20 4.83 10.56 11.59
CA VAL A 20 4.70 9.70 12.79
C VAL A 20 3.44 10.03 13.63
N PRO A 21 3.15 11.29 13.98
CA PRO A 21 1.90 11.69 14.64
C PRO A 21 0.66 11.34 13.82
N ILE A 22 0.70 11.44 12.49
CA ILE A 22 -0.45 11.15 11.61
C ILE A 22 -0.76 9.65 11.63
N ALA A 23 0.26 8.80 11.50
CA ALA A 23 0.12 7.35 11.64
C ALA A 23 -0.38 6.96 13.03
N VAL A 24 0.26 7.48 14.09
CA VAL A 24 -0.15 7.22 15.48
C VAL A 24 -1.57 7.71 15.72
N SER A 25 -1.96 8.88 15.22
CA SER A 25 -3.30 9.44 15.39
C SER A 25 -4.37 8.56 14.73
N VAL A 26 -4.09 8.00 13.55
CA VAL A 26 -5.07 7.13 12.88
C VAL A 26 -5.08 5.73 13.46
N THR A 27 -3.93 5.13 13.76
CA THR A 27 -3.89 3.86 14.50
C THR A 27 -4.62 3.99 15.83
N LEU A 28 -4.46 5.13 16.53
CA LEU A 28 -5.15 5.41 17.77
C LEU A 28 -6.66 5.68 17.54
N PHE A 29 -7.04 6.42 16.50
CA PHE A 29 -8.46 6.66 16.17
C PHE A 29 -9.18 5.37 15.78
N GLU A 30 -8.52 4.48 15.05
CA GLU A 30 -9.02 3.15 14.69
C GLU A 30 -9.06 2.23 15.89
N ALA A 31 -8.01 2.22 16.73
CA ALA A 31 -7.99 1.48 17.99
C ALA A 31 -9.11 1.96 18.92
N ILE A 32 -9.34 3.28 19.04
CA ILE A 32 -10.44 3.87 19.82
C ILE A 32 -11.79 3.56 19.18
N GLY A 33 -11.92 3.64 17.85
CA GLY A 33 -13.14 3.31 17.13
C GLY A 33 -13.52 1.83 17.27
N LEU A 34 -12.51 0.95 17.28
CA LEU A 34 -12.63 -0.48 17.56
C LEU A 34 -12.99 -0.72 19.03
N TYR A 35 -12.35 -0.01 19.96
CA TYR A 35 -12.59 -0.13 21.40
C TYR A 35 -13.96 0.42 21.83
N LYS A 36 -14.44 1.50 21.20
CA LYS A 36 -15.72 2.15 21.52
C LYS A 36 -16.95 1.34 21.06
N GLY A 37 -16.75 0.23 20.34
CA GLY A 37 -17.67 -0.91 20.37
C GLY A 37 -19.10 -0.69 19.85
N THR A 38 -19.46 0.47 19.29
CA THR A 38 -20.82 0.71 18.77
C THR A 38 -21.10 -0.03 17.47
N ARG A 39 -20.08 -0.61 16.84
CA ARG A 39 -20.21 -1.66 15.82
C ARG A 39 -19.78 -2.96 16.49
N VAL A 40 -20.68 -3.48 17.33
CA VAL A 40 -20.63 -4.77 17.99
C VAL A 40 -19.96 -5.78 17.06
N ILE A 41 -18.93 -6.47 17.55
CA ILE A 41 -18.29 -7.62 16.90
C ILE A 41 -19.33 -8.75 16.85
N ALA A 42 -20.36 -8.60 16.02
CA ALA A 42 -21.27 -9.67 15.67
C ALA A 42 -20.60 -10.46 14.56
N SER A 43 -19.75 -11.42 14.97
CA SER A 43 -19.31 -12.62 14.24
C SER A 43 -17.79 -12.88 14.27
N LYS A 44 -17.29 -13.24 15.45
CA LYS A 44 -16.71 -14.58 15.66
C LYS A 44 -16.70 -14.81 17.17
N GLY A 45 -17.83 -15.30 17.69
CA GLY A 45 -17.81 -15.91 19.01
C GLY A 45 -16.79 -17.03 18.96
N LYS A 46 -15.69 -16.90 19.70
CA LYS A 46 -14.69 -17.94 19.99
C LYS A 46 -14.67 -19.12 19.01
N GLU A 47 -14.55 -18.88 17.70
CA GLU A 47 -13.91 -19.87 16.87
C GLU A 47 -12.45 -19.67 17.18
N VAL A 48 -11.98 -20.43 18.16
CA VAL A 48 -10.57 -20.68 18.38
C VAL A 48 -10.11 -21.38 17.10
N THR A 49 -9.93 -20.61 16.03
CA THR A 49 -9.18 -21.02 14.86
C THR A 49 -7.85 -21.45 15.42
N ASN A 50 -7.64 -22.76 15.49
CA ASN A 50 -6.43 -23.39 15.94
C ASN A 50 -5.39 -23.16 14.83
N TRP A 51 -5.03 -21.90 14.63
CA TRP A 51 -4.04 -21.47 13.66
C TRP A 51 -2.75 -22.14 14.12
N LYS A 52 -2.35 -23.20 13.40
CA LYS A 52 -1.03 -23.78 13.62
C LYS A 52 -0.03 -22.64 13.46
N ILE A 53 1.00 -22.59 14.32
CA ILE A 53 2.10 -21.62 14.22
C ILE A 53 2.63 -21.51 12.78
N HIS A 54 2.61 -22.63 12.05
CA HIS A 54 2.93 -22.70 10.63
C HIS A 54 2.05 -21.80 9.74
N GLN A 55 0.73 -21.74 9.94
CA GLN A 55 -0.17 -20.88 9.16
C GLN A 55 0.08 -19.40 9.46
N ILE A 56 0.32 -19.05 10.73
CA ILE A 56 0.67 -17.67 11.12
C ILE A 56 2.00 -17.28 10.48
N CYS A 57 3.02 -18.15 10.57
CA CYS A 57 4.32 -17.91 9.96
C CYS A 57 4.21 -17.73 8.45
N LEU A 58 3.45 -18.61 7.76
CA LEU A 58 3.16 -18.46 6.34
C LEU A 58 2.47 -17.13 6.05
N TYR A 59 1.43 -16.78 6.81
CA TYR A 59 0.68 -15.55 6.60
C TYR A 59 1.51 -14.27 6.84
N CYS A 60 2.36 -14.28 7.86
CA CYS A 60 3.32 -13.20 8.09
C CYS A 60 4.33 -13.12 6.95
N SER A 61 4.85 -14.24 6.48
CA SER A 61 5.81 -14.28 5.37
C SER A 61 5.21 -13.80 4.06
N THR A 62 3.96 -14.21 3.75
CA THR A 62 3.25 -13.75 2.56
C THR A 62 2.85 -12.30 2.69
N GLY A 63 2.46 -11.84 3.88
CA GLY A 63 2.16 -10.43 4.17
C GLY A 63 3.38 -9.53 4.01
N ILE A 64 4.56 -9.96 4.48
CA ILE A 64 5.83 -9.25 4.29
C ILE A 64 6.21 -9.24 2.81
N MET A 65 6.17 -10.40 2.14
CA MET A 65 6.50 -10.52 0.72
C MET A 65 5.58 -9.65 -0.14
N ALA A 66 4.28 -9.72 0.13
CA ALA A 66 3.28 -8.93 -0.55
C ALA A 66 3.50 -7.44 -0.24
N GLY A 67 3.73 -7.05 1.02
CA GLY A 67 4.06 -5.66 1.38
C GLY A 67 5.32 -5.12 0.69
N MET A 68 6.38 -5.94 0.58
CA MET A 68 7.59 -5.61 -0.18
C MET A 68 7.28 -5.39 -1.66
N VAL A 69 6.52 -6.31 -2.27
CA VAL A 69 6.08 -6.18 -3.66
C VAL A 69 5.22 -4.92 -3.83
N GLY A 70 4.21 -4.69 -2.98
CA GLY A 70 3.36 -3.51 -3.02
C GLY A 70 4.12 -2.19 -2.84
N GLY A 71 5.17 -2.21 -2.02
CA GLY A 71 6.10 -1.09 -1.84
C GLY A 71 6.96 -0.83 -3.07
N LEU A 72 7.56 -1.88 -3.66
CA LEU A 72 8.34 -1.80 -4.90
C LEU A 72 7.50 -1.35 -6.09
N LEU A 73 6.24 -1.79 -6.14
CA LEU A 73 5.28 -1.38 -7.18
C LEU A 73 4.76 0.05 -6.99
N GLY A 74 5.09 0.71 -5.88
CA GLY A 74 4.63 2.07 -5.58
C GLY A 74 3.11 2.19 -5.35
N LEU A 75 2.40 1.08 -5.19
CA LEU A 75 0.95 1.06 -5.01
C LEU A 75 0.51 1.57 -3.62
N GLY A 76 1.46 1.66 -2.68
CA GLY A 76 1.19 1.88 -1.26
C GLY A 76 0.65 0.60 -0.63
N GLY A 77 1.22 0.20 0.52
CA GLY A 77 0.96 -1.13 1.12
C GLY A 77 -0.51 -1.46 1.41
N GLY A 78 -1.41 -0.46 1.41
CA GLY A 78 -2.82 -0.69 1.68
C GLY A 78 -3.58 -1.50 0.62
N PHE A 79 -3.11 -1.61 -0.63
CA PHE A 79 -3.74 -2.50 -1.63
C PHE A 79 -3.75 -3.96 -1.15
N ILE A 80 -2.74 -4.35 -0.39
CA ILE A 80 -2.54 -5.72 0.13
C ILE A 80 -3.08 -5.83 1.55
N LEU A 81 -2.94 -4.79 2.37
CA LEU A 81 -3.51 -4.77 3.73
C LEU A 81 -5.04 -4.90 3.72
N GLY A 82 -5.74 -4.38 2.70
CA GLY A 82 -7.20 -4.49 2.59
C GLY A 82 -7.70 -5.94 2.62
N PRO A 83 -7.33 -6.79 1.64
CA PRO A 83 -7.65 -8.21 1.64
C PRO A 83 -7.13 -8.96 2.87
N LEU A 84 -5.92 -8.61 3.35
CA LEU A 84 -5.32 -9.21 4.54
C LEU A 84 -6.23 -9.02 5.78
N PHE A 85 -6.71 -7.80 6.01
CA PHE A 85 -7.61 -7.52 7.12
C PHE A 85 -8.97 -8.22 6.97
N LEU A 86 -9.48 -8.38 5.74
CA LEU A 86 -10.70 -9.14 5.49
C LEU A 86 -10.53 -10.63 5.80
N GLU A 87 -9.37 -11.22 5.49
CA GLU A 87 -9.07 -12.62 5.78
C GLU A 87 -8.86 -12.88 7.29
N LEU A 88 -8.32 -11.89 8.02
CA LEU A 88 -8.28 -11.89 9.48
C LEU A 88 -9.66 -11.74 10.15
N GLY A 89 -10.72 -11.51 9.36
CA GLY A 89 -12.09 -11.36 9.87
C GLY A 89 -12.41 -9.97 10.42
N ILE A 90 -11.59 -8.96 10.10
CA ILE A 90 -11.90 -7.56 10.44
C ILE A 90 -13.09 -7.09 9.60
N PRO A 91 -14.05 -6.36 10.18
CA PRO A 91 -15.20 -5.85 9.44
C PRO A 91 -14.75 -5.03 8.21
N PRO A 92 -15.39 -5.21 7.04
CA PRO A 92 -14.94 -4.61 5.79
C PRO A 92 -14.89 -3.08 5.83
N GLN A 93 -15.71 -2.44 6.66
CA GLN A 93 -15.71 -0.98 6.80
C GLN A 93 -14.46 -0.47 7.51
N VAL A 94 -13.97 -1.17 8.53
CA VAL A 94 -12.75 -0.77 9.25
C VAL A 94 -11.53 -1.14 8.42
N ALA A 95 -11.49 -2.38 7.90
CA ALA A 95 -10.42 -2.85 7.02
C ALA A 95 -10.20 -1.91 5.83
N SER A 96 -11.28 -1.47 5.18
CA SER A 96 -11.20 -0.53 4.05
C SER A 96 -10.75 0.88 4.47
N ALA A 97 -11.10 1.34 5.68
CA ALA A 97 -10.68 2.65 6.18
C ALA A 97 -9.17 2.66 6.46
N THR A 98 -8.69 1.63 7.16
CA THR A 98 -7.28 1.44 7.49
C THR A 98 -6.42 1.28 6.25
N SER A 99 -6.86 0.45 5.30
CA SER A 99 -6.10 0.24 4.06
C SER A 99 -6.04 1.49 3.20
N THR A 100 -7.16 2.23 3.05
CA THR A 100 -7.19 3.47 2.28
C THR A 100 -6.31 4.53 2.92
N PHE A 101 -6.33 4.64 4.24
CA PHE A 101 -5.46 5.57 4.96
C PHE A 101 -3.98 5.20 4.77
N ALA A 102 -3.62 3.93 4.95
CA ALA A 102 -2.26 3.44 4.72
C ALA A 102 -1.79 3.65 3.27
N MET A 103 -2.67 3.47 2.27
CA MET A 103 -2.36 3.79 0.87
C MET A 103 -2.07 5.28 0.70
N VAL A 104 -2.99 6.16 1.09
CA VAL A 104 -2.82 7.62 0.94
C VAL A 104 -1.53 8.08 1.61
N PHE A 105 -1.29 7.59 2.83
CA PHE A 105 -0.10 7.89 3.61
C PHE A 105 1.20 7.45 2.92
N SER A 106 1.25 6.20 2.46
CA SER A 106 2.42 5.67 1.75
C SER A 106 2.64 6.38 0.42
N SER A 107 1.58 6.65 -0.34
CA SER A 107 1.67 7.37 -1.61
C SER A 107 2.10 8.82 -1.42
N SER A 108 1.63 9.52 -0.38
CA SER A 108 2.11 10.88 -0.05
C SER A 108 3.61 10.88 0.22
N MET A 109 4.13 9.88 0.94
CA MET A 109 5.56 9.72 1.17
C MET A 109 6.32 9.50 -0.14
N SER A 110 5.84 8.62 -1.02
CA SER A 110 6.43 8.42 -2.35
C SER A 110 6.45 9.71 -3.18
N VAL A 111 5.35 10.48 -3.20
CA VAL A 111 5.28 11.74 -3.95
C VAL A 111 6.30 12.76 -3.44
N VAL A 112 6.45 12.89 -2.12
CA VAL A 112 7.48 13.76 -1.52
C VAL A 112 8.88 13.31 -1.90
N GLN A 113 9.16 12.00 -1.86
CA GLN A 113 10.46 11.45 -2.26
C GLN A 113 10.76 11.72 -3.74
N TYR A 114 9.80 11.46 -4.63
CA TYR A 114 9.95 11.74 -6.06
C TYR A 114 10.11 13.24 -6.35
N TYR A 115 9.42 14.10 -5.61
CA TYR A 115 9.55 15.55 -5.75
C TYR A 115 10.94 16.03 -5.32
N LEU A 116 11.46 15.53 -4.19
CA LEU A 116 12.80 15.87 -3.70
C LEU A 116 13.92 15.34 -4.59
N LEU A 117 13.69 14.26 -5.33
CA LEU A 117 14.68 13.69 -6.25
C LEU A 117 14.82 14.48 -7.55
N ASP A 118 14.10 15.62 -7.70
CA ASP A 118 14.08 16.55 -8.86
C ASP A 118 13.88 15.90 -10.25
N ARG A 119 13.62 14.60 -10.30
CA ARG A 119 13.43 13.81 -11.53
C ARG A 119 11.97 13.69 -11.93
N PHE A 120 11.09 14.49 -11.32
CA PHE A 120 9.66 14.38 -11.50
C PHE A 120 9.19 15.36 -12.59
N PRO A 121 8.82 14.88 -13.79
CA PRO A 121 8.30 15.77 -14.80
C PRO A 121 6.85 16.14 -14.40
N VAL A 122 6.74 17.22 -13.61
CA VAL A 122 5.51 17.80 -13.06
C VAL A 122 4.31 17.78 -14.04
N PRO A 123 4.44 18.12 -15.34
CA PRO A 123 3.30 18.05 -16.27
C PRO A 123 2.77 16.63 -16.51
N TYR A 124 3.62 15.61 -16.56
CA TYR A 124 3.16 14.23 -16.75
C TYR A 124 2.50 13.71 -15.48
N ALA A 125 3.06 14.04 -14.33
CA ALA A 125 2.50 13.63 -13.05
C ALA A 125 1.12 14.22 -12.78
N SER A 126 0.92 15.50 -13.08
CA SER A 126 -0.41 16.13 -12.92
C SER A 126 -1.43 15.55 -13.90
N TYR A 127 -1.02 15.23 -15.13
CA TYR A 127 -1.86 14.50 -16.09
C TYR A 127 -2.24 13.10 -15.57
N PHE A 128 -1.28 12.29 -15.11
CA PHE A 128 -1.55 10.98 -14.53
C PHE A 128 -2.42 11.08 -13.27
N ALA A 129 -2.21 12.08 -12.42
CA ALA A 129 -3.03 12.30 -11.23
C ALA A 129 -4.48 12.62 -11.60
N LEU A 130 -4.71 13.45 -12.62
CA LEU A 130 -6.07 13.76 -13.10
C LEU A 130 -6.75 12.51 -13.67
N VAL A 131 -6.06 11.77 -14.53
CA VAL A 131 -6.57 10.52 -15.12
C VAL A 131 -6.87 9.48 -14.03
N ALA A 132 -5.95 9.29 -13.08
CA ALA A 132 -6.12 8.37 -11.96
C ALA A 132 -7.28 8.77 -11.04
N THR A 133 -7.49 10.07 -10.81
CA THR A 133 -8.62 10.57 -9.99
C THR A 133 -9.95 10.27 -10.65
N ILE A 134 -10.08 10.53 -11.97
CA ILE A 134 -11.30 10.23 -12.73
C ILE A 134 -11.56 8.72 -12.76
N ALA A 135 -10.51 7.92 -12.99
CA ALA A 135 -10.58 6.47 -12.99
C ALA A 135 -10.97 5.91 -11.61
N ALA A 136 -10.39 6.44 -10.53
CA ALA A 136 -10.68 6.03 -9.15
C ALA A 136 -12.13 6.36 -8.77
N PHE A 137 -12.61 7.56 -9.10
CA PHE A 137 -13.99 7.95 -8.83
C PHE A 137 -15.00 7.05 -9.57
N THR A 138 -14.77 6.86 -10.88
CA THR A 138 -15.60 5.98 -11.72
C THR A 138 -15.55 4.53 -11.22
N GLY A 139 -14.35 4.03 -10.90
CA GLY A 139 -14.12 2.70 -10.35
C GLY A 139 -14.83 2.49 -9.01
N GLN A 140 -14.75 3.45 -8.08
CA GLN A 140 -15.44 3.38 -6.79
C GLN A 140 -16.97 3.34 -6.97
N HIS A 141 -17.53 4.13 -7.89
CA HIS A 141 -18.96 4.11 -8.18
C HIS A 141 -19.43 2.77 -8.76
N VAL A 142 -18.67 2.21 -9.71
CA VAL A 142 -18.96 0.90 -10.32
C VAL A 142 -18.80 -0.23 -9.31
N VAL A 143 -17.66 -0.28 -8.61
CA VAL A 143 -17.37 -1.30 -7.60
C VAL A 143 -18.41 -1.27 -6.48
N ARG A 144 -18.82 -0.09 -6.00
CA ARG A 144 -19.90 0.02 -5.00
C ARG A 144 -21.22 -0.58 -5.51
N LYS A 145 -21.63 -0.28 -6.75
CA LYS A 145 -22.83 -0.88 -7.35
C LYS A 145 -22.69 -2.40 -7.46
N VAL A 146 -21.54 -2.88 -7.92
CA VAL A 146 -21.25 -4.31 -8.05
C VAL A 146 -21.29 -5.01 -6.68
N ILE A 147 -20.74 -4.41 -5.62
CA ILE A 147 -20.80 -4.95 -4.25
C ILE A 147 -22.25 -5.12 -3.78
N VAL A 148 -23.10 -4.11 -4.02
CA VAL A 148 -24.52 -4.15 -3.65
C VAL A 148 -25.27 -5.23 -4.42
N VAL A 149 -24.97 -5.40 -5.71
CA VAL A 149 -25.58 -6.43 -6.56
C VAL A 149 -25.11 -7.84 -6.20
N LEU A 150 -23.80 -8.03 -5.96
CA LEU A 150 -23.21 -9.33 -5.72
C LEU A 150 -23.48 -9.84 -4.29
N GLY A 151 -23.61 -8.96 -3.30
CA GLY A 151 -24.03 -9.26 -1.91
C GLY A 151 -23.16 -10.27 -1.14
N ARG A 152 -22.21 -10.94 -1.79
CA ARG A 152 -21.38 -12.01 -1.24
C ARG A 152 -19.94 -11.52 -1.06
N ALA A 153 -19.52 -11.39 0.19
CA ALA A 153 -18.16 -10.98 0.55
C ALA A 153 -17.07 -11.85 -0.11
N SER A 154 -17.31 -13.17 -0.23
CA SER A 154 -16.37 -14.11 -0.86
C SER A 154 -16.10 -13.79 -2.34
N ILE A 155 -17.12 -13.39 -3.11
CA ILE A 155 -16.95 -13.04 -4.52
C ILE A 155 -16.12 -11.76 -4.66
N ILE A 156 -16.32 -10.80 -3.74
CA ILE A 156 -15.54 -9.55 -3.72
C ILE A 156 -14.06 -9.87 -3.50
N ILE A 157 -13.74 -10.68 -2.48
CA ILE A 157 -12.36 -11.08 -2.17
C ILE A 157 -11.74 -11.81 -3.37
N PHE A 158 -12.50 -12.68 -4.04
CA PHE A 158 -12.04 -13.40 -5.23
C PHE A 158 -11.71 -12.45 -6.40
N ILE A 159 -12.58 -11.49 -6.69
CA ILE A 159 -12.34 -10.48 -7.74
C ILE A 159 -11.10 -9.64 -7.40
N LEU A 160 -10.96 -9.19 -6.14
CA LEU A 160 -9.79 -8.43 -5.71
C LEU A 160 -8.50 -9.24 -5.83
N ALA A 161 -8.50 -10.50 -5.38
CA ALA A 161 -7.37 -11.41 -5.52
C ALA A 161 -6.95 -11.59 -6.99
N LEU A 162 -7.91 -11.77 -7.90
CA LEU A 162 -7.64 -11.83 -9.33
C LEU A 162 -7.05 -10.53 -9.86
N THR A 163 -7.58 -9.37 -9.46
CA THR A 163 -7.01 -8.08 -9.90
C THR A 163 -5.58 -7.89 -9.38
N ILE A 164 -5.30 -8.25 -8.13
CA ILE A 164 -3.94 -8.20 -7.54
C ILE A 164 -3.00 -9.11 -8.34
N PHE A 165 -3.45 -10.33 -8.65
CA PHE A 165 -2.67 -11.31 -9.41
C PHE A 165 -2.34 -10.80 -10.82
N ILE A 166 -3.34 -10.25 -11.53
CA ILE A 166 -3.14 -9.64 -12.86
C ILE A 166 -2.16 -8.46 -12.77
N SER A 167 -2.34 -7.56 -11.81
CA SER A 167 -1.43 -6.43 -11.60
C SER A 167 0.00 -6.88 -11.31
N ALA A 168 0.19 -7.91 -10.48
CA ALA A 168 1.50 -8.46 -10.15
C ALA A 168 2.20 -9.05 -11.38
N ILE A 169 1.48 -9.76 -12.25
CA ILE A 169 2.04 -10.31 -13.49
C ILE A 169 2.39 -9.20 -14.48
N SER A 170 1.49 -8.23 -14.70
CA SER A 170 1.74 -7.13 -15.64
C SER A 170 2.93 -6.26 -15.22
N LEU A 171 3.00 -5.90 -13.94
CA LEU A 171 4.09 -5.08 -13.42
C LEU A 171 5.39 -5.87 -13.29
N GLY A 172 5.31 -7.15 -12.91
CA GLY A 172 6.47 -8.04 -12.88
C GLY A 172 7.06 -8.24 -14.27
N GLY A 173 6.22 -8.42 -15.30
CA GLY A 173 6.66 -8.52 -16.69
C GLY A 173 7.39 -7.27 -17.16
N VAL A 174 6.76 -6.09 -17.04
CA VAL A 174 7.39 -4.80 -17.41
C VAL A 174 8.66 -4.55 -16.59
N GLY A 175 8.68 -4.94 -15.32
CA GLY A 175 9.85 -4.83 -14.46
C GLY A 175 11.03 -5.67 -14.95
N ILE A 176 10.80 -6.93 -15.33
CA ILE A 176 11.85 -7.84 -15.81
C ILE A 176 12.44 -7.34 -17.14
N GLU A 177 11.60 -6.92 -18.09
CA GLU A 177 12.05 -6.34 -19.37
C GLU A 177 12.98 -5.13 -19.13
N ASN A 178 12.55 -4.19 -18.30
CA ASN A 178 13.34 -3.00 -17.95
C ASN A 178 14.65 -3.35 -17.21
N ILE A 179 14.66 -4.39 -16.38
CA ILE A 179 15.86 -4.83 -15.65
C ILE A 179 16.87 -5.47 -16.62
N ILE A 180 16.42 -6.31 -17.54
CA ILE A 180 17.29 -6.97 -18.52
C ILE A 180 17.95 -5.91 -19.41
N GLU A 181 17.17 -4.96 -19.93
CA GLU A 181 17.68 -3.85 -20.75
C GLU A 181 18.72 -3.01 -20.00
N LYS A 182 18.48 -2.76 -18.70
CA LYS A 182 19.38 -1.95 -17.87
C LYS A 182 20.67 -2.67 -17.47
N ILE A 183 20.63 -4.01 -17.35
CA ILE A 183 21.84 -4.83 -17.12
C ILE A 183 22.70 -4.86 -18.38
N GLU A 184 22.11 -4.97 -19.57
CA GLU A 184 22.83 -5.00 -20.85
C GLU A 184 23.50 -3.66 -21.17
N SER A 185 22.89 -2.54 -20.81
CA SER A 185 23.46 -1.19 -20.98
C SER A 185 24.54 -0.81 -19.96
N HIS A 186 24.89 -1.71 -19.01
CA HIS A 186 25.78 -1.41 -17.87
C HIS A 186 25.37 -0.16 -17.07
N GLU A 187 24.09 0.21 -17.08
CA GLU A 187 23.61 1.35 -16.32
C GLU A 187 23.35 1.00 -14.85
N TYR A 188 23.71 1.92 -13.95
CA TYR A 188 23.43 1.80 -12.51
C TYR A 188 21.94 1.56 -12.28
N MET A 189 21.59 0.52 -11.50
CA MET A 189 20.21 0.12 -11.18
C MET A 189 19.37 1.19 -10.44
N GLY A 190 19.88 2.41 -10.26
CA GLY A 190 19.12 3.55 -9.75
C GLY A 190 18.91 3.52 -8.24
N PHE A 191 19.68 2.71 -7.51
CA PHE A 191 19.87 2.94 -6.07
C PHE A 191 20.78 4.16 -5.90
N GLU A 192 20.29 5.34 -6.28
CA GLU A 192 20.86 6.59 -5.81
C GLU A 192 20.57 6.69 -4.31
N ASP A 193 21.56 7.11 -3.52
CA ASP A 193 21.32 7.41 -2.12
C ASP A 193 20.17 8.42 -2.02
N LEU A 194 19.13 8.12 -1.23
CA LEU A 194 18.02 9.05 -0.99
C LEU A 194 18.51 10.43 -0.49
N CYS A 195 19.76 10.53 -0.03
CA CYS A 195 20.39 11.75 0.45
C CYS A 195 21.47 12.33 -0.50
N ALA A 196 21.67 11.81 -1.72
CA ALA A 196 22.75 12.28 -2.62
C ALA A 196 22.55 13.71 -3.15
N LEU A 197 21.29 14.12 -3.39
CA LEU A 197 20.97 15.40 -4.02
C LEU A 197 20.61 16.48 -2.98
N SER A 198 21.65 16.99 -2.33
CA SER A 198 21.74 18.40 -1.95
C SER A 198 22.98 18.99 -2.61
#